data_AF-A0A2D7VZL0-F1
#
_entry.id   AF-A0A2D7VZL0-F1
#
_cell.length_a   1.000
_cell.length_b   1.000
_cell.length_c   1.000
_cell.angle_alpha   90.00
_cell.angle_beta   90.00
_cell.angle_gamma   90.00
#
_symmetry.space_group_name_H-M   'P 1'
#
loop_
_entity.id
_entity.type
_entity.pdbx_description
1 polymer ?
#
loop_
_entity_poly.entity_id
_entity_poly.type
_entity_poly.pdbx_seq_one_letter_code
_entity_poly.pdbx_strand_id
1 'polypeptide(L)'
;MEEDKTITQEKTISLRGKDPINPDYYKSGGIETIDVIEAKMSKEEFKGYLLGSVLKYLSRKKSNWIEDLKKARWYLNRLVIEEEKSALSNLQRKK
;
A
#
# COMPACT_ATOMS: atom_id res chain seq x y z
N MET A 1 -1.32 47.51 -15.92
CA MET A 1 -2.28 47.32 -14.82
C MET A 1 -3.28 46.31 -15.33
N GLU A 2 -3.04 45.04 -15.01
CA GLU A 2 -3.83 43.81 -15.28
C GLU A 2 -2.82 42.68 -15.02
N GLU A 3 -2.71 42.20 -13.77
CA GLU A 3 -3.47 41.08 -13.21
C GLU A 3 -3.18 39.73 -13.87
N ASP A 4 -1.97 39.22 -13.64
CA ASP A 4 -1.71 37.77 -13.61
C ASP A 4 -1.36 37.38 -12.16
N LYS A 5 -2.41 37.17 -11.37
CA LYS A 5 -2.37 36.74 -9.96
C LYS A 5 -3.08 35.41 -9.75
N THR A 6 -3.01 34.49 -10.71
CA THR A 6 -3.63 33.16 -10.59
C THR A 6 -2.69 32.06 -10.09
N ILE A 7 -1.53 32.41 -9.52
CA ILE A 7 -0.60 31.48 -8.84
C ILE A 7 -0.74 31.59 -7.32
N THR A 8 -1.98 31.58 -6.81
CA THR A 8 -2.24 31.56 -5.35
C THR A 8 -3.53 30.81 -5.01
N GLN A 9 -3.69 29.59 -5.52
CA GLN A 9 -4.63 28.62 -4.94
C GLN A 9 -3.96 27.28 -4.58
N GLU A 10 -2.65 27.29 -4.35
CA GLU A 10 -2.02 26.32 -3.46
C GLU A 10 -2.23 26.75 -2.00
N LYS A 11 -3.38 26.42 -1.41
CA LYS A 11 -3.46 26.02 0.01
C LYS A 11 -4.86 25.57 0.42
N THR A 12 -4.85 24.57 1.29
CA THR A 12 -5.95 24.09 2.14
C THR A 12 -7.08 23.32 1.46
N ILE A 13 -6.79 22.08 1.08
CA ILE A 13 -7.69 20.99 1.47
C ILE A 13 -6.88 20.03 2.34
N SER A 14 -6.81 20.37 3.62
CA SER A 14 -6.51 19.43 4.69
C SER A 14 -7.64 18.39 4.73
N LEU A 15 -7.55 17.34 3.92
CA LEU A 15 -8.37 16.15 4.09
C LEU A 15 -7.89 15.42 5.34
N ARG A 16 -8.44 15.78 6.50
CA ARG A 16 -8.56 14.87 7.66
C ARG A 16 -9.56 13.77 7.32
N GLY A 17 -9.30 13.04 6.24
CA GLY A 17 -10.01 11.81 5.90
C GLY A 17 -9.19 10.65 6.43
N LYS A 18 -9.81 9.81 7.29
CA LYS A 18 -9.27 8.50 7.68
C LYS A 18 -8.66 7.84 6.45
N ASP A 19 -7.40 7.41 6.53
CA ASP A 19 -6.78 6.65 5.44
C ASP A 19 -7.64 5.40 5.17
N PRO A 20 -8.36 5.32 4.03
CA PRO A 20 -9.24 4.19 3.76
C PRO A 20 -8.46 2.93 3.36
N ILE A 21 -7.16 3.07 3.08
CA ILE A 21 -6.23 1.99 2.80
C ILE A 21 -5.70 1.45 4.13
N ASN A 22 -5.40 2.33 5.08
CA ASN A 22 -4.91 1.99 6.41
C ASN A 22 -5.67 2.73 7.54
N PRO A 23 -6.90 2.30 7.86
CA PRO A 23 -7.72 2.95 8.87
C PRO A 23 -7.08 2.98 10.25
N ASP A 24 -7.18 4.11 10.94
CA ASP A 24 -6.53 4.30 12.25
C ASP A 24 -7.00 3.34 13.35
N TYR A 25 -8.16 2.69 13.21
CA TYR A 25 -8.61 1.68 14.16
C TYR A 25 -7.86 0.34 14.05
N TYR A 26 -7.06 0.13 12.99
CA TYR A 26 -6.09 -0.98 12.94
C TYR A 26 -4.76 -0.63 13.61
N LYS A 27 -4.54 0.66 13.93
CA LYS A 27 -3.31 1.16 14.58
C LYS A 27 -3.44 1.25 16.10
N SER A 28 -4.60 0.91 16.66
CA SER A 28 -4.84 0.90 18.11
C SER A 28 -4.01 -0.21 18.76
N GLY A 29 -2.75 0.11 19.10
CA GLY A 29 -1.77 -0.84 19.64
C GLY A 29 -0.36 -0.71 19.05
N GLY A 30 -0.15 0.14 18.03
CA GLY A 30 1.16 0.43 17.46
C GLY A 30 1.72 -0.64 16.49
N ILE A 31 1.05 -1.76 16.32
CA ILE A 31 1.42 -2.84 15.38
C ILE A 31 0.33 -2.93 14.31
N GLU A 32 0.71 -2.87 13.03
CA GLU A 32 -0.27 -3.03 11.95
C GLU A 32 -0.65 -4.51 11.80
N THR A 33 -1.91 -4.77 11.42
CA THR A 33 -2.38 -6.16 11.22
C THR A 33 -1.55 -6.91 10.19
N ILE A 34 -1.04 -6.22 9.16
CA ILE A 34 -0.18 -6.84 8.14
C ILE A 34 1.15 -7.33 8.73
N ASP A 35 1.72 -6.62 9.69
CA ASP A 35 2.99 -6.99 10.32
C ASP A 35 2.81 -8.26 11.17
N VAL A 36 1.67 -8.39 11.84
CA VAL A 36 1.30 -9.62 12.57
C VAL A 36 1.13 -10.80 11.61
N ILE A 37 0.50 -10.57 10.46
CA ILE A 37 0.32 -11.60 9.42
C ILE A 37 1.69 -12.04 8.87
N GLU A 38 2.55 -11.08 8.52
CA GLU A 38 3.92 -11.35 8.04
C GLU A 38 4.71 -12.18 9.04
N ALA A 39 4.67 -11.82 10.34
CA ALA A 39 5.37 -12.55 11.40
C ALA A 39 4.85 -13.98 11.64
N LYS A 40 3.62 -14.29 11.18
CA LYS A 40 2.97 -15.60 11.36
C LYS A 40 3.08 -16.50 10.13
N MET A 41 3.61 -16.00 9.02
CA MET A 41 3.71 -16.72 7.75
C MET A 41 5.16 -16.99 7.36
N SER A 42 5.40 -18.03 6.58
CA SER A 42 6.65 -18.13 5.82
C SER A 42 6.72 -17.01 4.77
N LYS A 43 7.93 -16.73 4.28
CA LYS A 43 8.13 -15.71 3.23
C LYS A 43 7.33 -16.00 1.98
N GLU A 44 7.20 -17.27 1.59
CA GLU A 44 6.46 -17.66 0.38
C GLU A 44 4.95 -17.48 0.59
N GLU A 45 4.42 -17.88 1.74
CA GLU A 45 3.01 -17.68 2.11
C GLU A 45 2.66 -16.19 2.17
N PHE A 46 3.53 -15.36 2.76
CA PHE A 46 3.28 -13.93 2.82
C PHE A 46 3.25 -13.28 1.43
N LYS A 47 4.19 -13.64 0.54
CA LYS A 47 4.16 -13.19 -0.86
C LYS A 47 2.88 -13.66 -1.59
N GLY A 48 2.44 -14.89 -1.34
CA GLY A 48 1.16 -15.41 -1.84
C GLY A 48 -0.05 -14.62 -1.33
N TYR A 49 -0.05 -14.24 -0.04
CA TYR A 49 -1.09 -13.39 0.56
C TYR A 49 -1.15 -12.00 -0.08
N LEU A 50 0.01 -11.38 -0.32
CA LEU A 50 0.10 -10.08 -1.00
C LEU A 50 -0.47 -10.18 -2.43
N LEU A 51 -0.06 -11.19 -3.20
CA LEU A 51 -0.55 -11.42 -4.56
C LEU A 51 -2.06 -11.67 -4.59
N GLY A 52 -2.57 -12.53 -3.70
CA GLY A 52 -4.00 -12.79 -3.56
C GLY A 52 -4.79 -11.53 -3.20
N SER A 53 -4.22 -10.66 -2.36
CA SER A 53 -4.83 -9.37 -2.03
C SER A 53 -4.87 -8.42 -3.22
N VAL A 54 -3.82 -8.35 -4.04
CA VAL A 54 -3.84 -7.59 -5.30
C VAL A 54 -4.97 -8.09 -6.21
N LEU A 55 -5.04 -9.40 -6.48
CA LEU A 55 -6.07 -10.01 -7.32
C LEU A 55 -7.48 -9.76 -6.78
N LYS A 56 -7.66 -9.86 -5.46
CA LYS A 56 -8.93 -9.59 -4.76
C LYS A 56 -9.44 -8.17 -5.01
N TYR A 57 -8.56 -7.16 -5.00
CA TYR A 57 -9.00 -5.78 -5.24
C TYR A 57 -9.21 -5.49 -6.72
N LEU A 58 -8.37 -6.04 -7.60
CA LEU A 58 -8.55 -5.90 -9.04
C LEU A 58 -9.83 -6.60 -9.56
N SER A 59 -10.26 -7.71 -8.93
CA SER A 59 -11.44 -8.46 -9.36
C SER A 59 -12.78 -7.82 -8.95
N ARG A 60 -12.79 -6.91 -7.98
CA ARG A 60 -14.03 -6.33 -7.43
C ARG A 60 -14.79 -5.44 -8.41
N LYS A 61 -14.14 -4.87 -9.43
CA LYS A 61 -14.68 -4.02 -10.53
C LYS A 61 -16.07 -3.41 -10.22
N LYS A 62 -16.14 -2.60 -9.15
CA LYS A 62 -17.37 -2.03 -8.57
C LYS A 62 -17.28 -0.50 -8.48
N SER A 63 -18.35 0.11 -7.97
CA SER A 63 -18.57 1.56 -7.85
C SER A 63 -17.47 2.37 -7.14
N ASN A 64 -16.53 1.72 -6.44
CA ASN A 64 -15.38 2.37 -5.80
C ASN A 64 -14.02 1.92 -6.37
N TRP A 65 -13.96 1.87 -7.70
CA TRP A 65 -12.82 1.34 -8.45
C TRP A 65 -11.49 2.02 -8.11
N ILE A 66 -11.48 3.35 -7.91
CA ILE A 66 -10.26 4.09 -7.57
C ILE A 66 -9.70 3.66 -6.21
N GLU A 67 -10.55 3.41 -5.21
CA GLU A 67 -10.09 2.94 -3.90
C GLU A 67 -9.54 1.51 -3.96
N ASP A 68 -10.20 0.63 -4.72
CA ASP A 68 -9.72 -0.73 -4.95
C ASP A 68 -8.36 -0.72 -5.69
N LEU A 69 -8.18 0.14 -6.69
CA LEU A 69 -6.89 0.34 -7.35
C LEU A 69 -5.81 0.81 -6.38
N LYS A 70 -6.14 1.75 -5.49
CA LYS A 70 -5.20 2.24 -4.47
C LYS A 70 -4.78 1.12 -3.51
N LYS A 71 -5.73 0.28 -3.08
CA LYS A 71 -5.44 -0.90 -2.25
C LYS A 71 -4.60 -1.93 -2.99
N ALA A 72 -4.95 -2.26 -4.24
CA ALA A 72 -4.16 -3.15 -5.09
C ALA A 72 -2.72 -2.67 -5.24
N ARG A 73 -2.52 -1.37 -5.52
CA ARG A 73 -1.18 -0.76 -5.60
C ARG A 73 -0.41 -0.87 -4.30
N TRP A 74 -1.06 -0.67 -3.15
CA TRP A 74 -0.40 -0.78 -1.84
C TRP A 74 0.14 -2.20 -1.60
N TYR A 75 -0.68 -3.23 -1.85
CA TYR A 75 -0.23 -4.63 -1.72
C TYR A 75 0.85 -5.00 -2.75
N LEU A 76 0.75 -4.48 -3.98
CA LEU A 76 1.74 -4.71 -5.03
C LEU A 76 3.10 -4.11 -4.67
N ASN A 77 3.14 -2.87 -4.16
CA ASN A 77 4.38 -2.23 -3.75
C ASN A 77 5.09 -3.03 -2.64
N ARG A 78 4.33 -3.54 -1.66
CA ARG A 78 4.88 -4.42 -0.61
C ARG A 78 5.45 -5.71 -1.22
N LEU A 79 4.75 -6.33 -2.18
CA LEU A 79 5.24 -7.55 -2.83
C LEU A 79 6.55 -7.31 -3.60
N VAL A 80 6.67 -6.18 -4.30
CA VAL A 80 7.92 -5.79 -4.98
C VAL A 80 9.07 -5.72 -3.98
N ILE A 81 8.88 -5.05 -2.84
CA ILE A 81 9.90 -4.96 -1.78
C ILE A 81 10.33 -6.35 -1.30
N GLU A 82 9.40 -7.28 -1.10
CA GLU A 82 9.74 -8.64 -0.67
C GLU A 82 10.51 -9.43 -1.73
N GLU A 83 10.19 -9.27 -3.01
CA GLU A 83 10.94 -9.91 -4.10
C GLU A 83 12.36 -9.32 -4.24
N GLU A 84 12.51 -8.01 -4.10
CA GLU A 84 13.82 -7.35 -4.10
C GLU A 84 14.69 -7.83 -2.93
N LYS A 85 14.13 -7.93 -1.71
CA LYS A 85 14.81 -8.53 -0.55
C LYS A 85 15.25 -9.97 -0.82
N SER A 86 14.37 -10.78 -1.39
CA SER A 86 14.68 -12.16 -1.80
C SER A 86 15.85 -12.20 -2.79
N ALA A 87 15.83 -11.35 -3.82
CA ALA A 87 16.89 -11.26 -4.83
C ALA A 87 18.25 -10.86 -4.21
N LEU A 88 18.28 -9.84 -3.35
CA LEU A 88 19.49 -9.39 -2.67
C LEU A 88 20.09 -10.49 -1.78
N SER A 89 19.24 -11.20 -1.03
CA SER A 89 19.69 -12.31 -0.17
C SER A 89 20.32 -13.45 -0.96
N ASN A 90 19.81 -13.73 -2.16
CA ASN A 90 20.34 -14.75 -3.04
C ASN A 90 21.68 -14.34 -3.68
N LEU A 91 21.89 -13.05 -3.94
CA LEU A 91 23.15 -12.53 -4.45
C LEU A 91 24.27 -12.61 -3.40
N GLN A 92 23.95 -12.32 -2.13
CA GLN A 92 24.92 -12.38 -1.02
C GLN A 92 25.40 -13.80 -0.73
N ARG A 93 24.56 -14.83 -0.94
CA ARG A 93 24.92 -16.24 -0.74
C ARG A 93 25.84 -16.83 -1.83
N LYS A 94 25.97 -16.15 -2.97
CA LYS A 94 26.78 -16.60 -4.11
C LYS A 94 28.20 -16.01 -4.12
N LYS A 95 28.50 -15.10 -3.19
CA LYS A 95 29.85 -14.58 -2.95
C LYS A 95 30.51 -15.39 -1.85
#